data_AF-A0A358J1U4-F1
#
_entry.id   AF-A0A358J1U4-F1
#
_cell.length_a   1.000
_cell.length_b   1.000
_cell.length_c   1.000
_cell.angle_alpha   90.00
_cell.angle_beta   90.00
_cell.angle_gamma   90.00
#
_symmetry.space_group_name_H-M   'P 1'
#
loop_
_entity.id
_entity.type
_entity.pdbx_description
1 polymer ?
#
loop_
_entity_poly.entity_id
_entity_poly.type
_entity_poly.pdbx_seq_one_letter_code
_entity_poly.pdbx_strand_id
1 'polypeptide(L)'
;RESGDQFSGPLGIAKASGALTNAAVTANPEPWAIVRNLLLTLTSFAAILSVGIGFLNLMPIPVLDGGHLLFYAYEAVARRPMAARVQEAGYRVGLALLAGLMLFATWNDLQKLNLFKFLGGLVS
;
A
#
# COMPACT_ATOMS: atom_id res chain seq x y z
N ARG A 1 12.19 7.16 19.66
CA ARG A 1 10.79 7.23 19.19
C ARG A 1 10.87 7.47 17.68
N GLU A 2 11.15 6.42 16.92
CA GLU A 2 11.26 6.53 15.47
C GLU A 2 9.86 6.53 14.87
N SER A 3 9.57 7.63 14.18
CA SER A 3 8.23 8.05 13.82
C SER A 3 7.66 7.16 12.72
N GLY A 4 6.42 6.72 12.90
CA GLY A 4 5.59 6.06 11.88
C GLY A 4 5.33 6.92 10.63
N ASP A 5 5.99 8.07 10.50
CA ASP A 5 6.00 8.93 9.32
C ASP A 5 6.83 8.41 8.16
N GLN A 6 7.73 7.44 8.38
CA GLN A 6 8.57 6.90 7.30
C GLN A 6 7.85 5.85 6.44
N PHE A 7 6.74 5.29 6.94
CA PHE A 7 6.06 4.14 6.32
C PHE A 7 4.59 4.42 5.97
N SER A 8 4.30 5.56 5.34
CA SER A 8 2.98 5.75 4.74
C SER A 8 3.11 6.49 3.41
N GLY A 9 2.96 5.73 2.32
CA GLY A 9 2.83 6.25 0.97
C GLY A 9 4.06 6.06 0.06
N PRO A 10 3.92 6.38 -1.24
CA PRO A 10 4.98 6.22 -2.24
C PRO A 10 6.27 6.97 -1.89
N LEU A 11 6.16 8.14 -1.25
CA LEU A 11 7.32 8.91 -0.80
C LEU A 11 8.09 8.20 0.33
N GLY A 12 7.39 7.50 1.23
CA GLY A 12 8.01 6.69 2.28
C GLY A 12 8.80 5.52 1.69
N ILE A 13 8.24 4.85 0.67
CA ILE A 13 8.92 3.77 -0.07
C ILE A 13 10.18 4.31 -0.76
N ALA A 14 10.10 5.48 -1.40
CA ALA A 14 11.26 6.10 -2.03
C ALA A 14 12.38 6.44 -1.01
N LYS A 15 12.01 7.01 0.14
CA LYS A 15 12.96 7.31 1.23
C LYS A 15 13.59 6.04 1.82
N ALA A 16 12.78 5.02 2.08
CA ALA A 16 13.24 3.73 2.62
C ALA A 16 14.19 3.02 1.65
N SER A 17 13.84 2.98 0.36
CA SER A 17 14.70 2.43 -0.70
C SER A 17 16.04 3.19 -0.82
N GLY A 18 16.00 4.53 -0.73
CA GLY A 18 17.21 5.35 -0.70
C GLY A 18 18.09 5.08 0.53
N ALA A 19 17.48 4.93 1.71
CA ALA A 19 18.19 4.59 2.94
C ALA A 19 18.86 3.21 2.85
N LEU A 20 18.15 2.19 2.34
CA LEU A 20 18.69 0.86 2.09
C LEU A 20 19.87 0.89 1.11
N THR A 21 19.77 1.69 0.06
CA THR A 21 20.84 1.87 -0.93
C THR A 21 22.09 2.48 -0.29
N ASN A 22 21.93 3.56 0.48
CA ASN A 22 23.05 4.20 1.17
C ASN A 22 23.70 3.25 2.19
N ALA A 23 22.89 2.51 2.95
CA ALA A 23 23.39 1.53 3.91
C ALA A 23 24.23 0.45 3.22
N ALA A 24 23.75 -0.09 2.09
CA ALA A 24 24.46 -1.11 1.32
C ALA A 24 25.81 -0.60 0.76
N VAL A 25 25.85 0.65 0.28
CA VAL A 25 27.07 1.30 -0.23
C VAL A 25 28.07 1.56 0.91
N THR A 26 27.61 1.99 2.09
CA THR A 26 28.50 2.24 3.23
C THR A 26 29.05 0.96 3.86
N ALA A 27 28.33 -0.16 3.76
CA ALA A 27 28.70 -1.41 4.42
C ALA A 27 29.86 -2.14 3.72
N ASN A 28 30.07 -1.95 2.42
CA ASN A 28 31.12 -2.65 1.66
C ASN A 28 31.73 -1.71 0.62
N PRO A 29 33.06 -1.52 0.58
CA PRO A 29 33.71 -0.73 -0.47
C PRO A 29 33.84 -1.47 -1.81
N GLU A 30 33.72 -2.80 -1.81
CA GLU A 30 33.85 -3.64 -3.00
C GLU A 30 32.60 -3.56 -3.91
N PRO A 31 32.72 -3.16 -5.20
CA PRO A 31 31.58 -2.96 -6.09
C PRO A 31 30.66 -4.19 -6.22
N TRP A 32 31.24 -5.37 -6.30
CA TRP A 32 30.48 -6.61 -6.44
C TRP A 32 29.69 -6.98 -5.17
N ALA A 33 30.24 -6.64 -3.99
CA ALA A 33 29.58 -6.87 -2.72
C ALA A 33 28.39 -5.92 -2.52
N ILE A 34 28.52 -4.65 -2.95
CA ILE A 34 27.42 -3.68 -2.95
C ILE A 34 26.25 -4.21 -3.80
N VAL A 35 26.50 -4.61 -5.04
CA VAL A 35 25.45 -5.08 -5.96
C VAL A 35 24.72 -6.30 -5.40
N ARG A 36 25.44 -7.28 -4.85
CA ARG A 36 24.84 -8.47 -4.23
C ARG A 36 23.99 -8.12 -3.03
N ASN A 37 24.48 -7.27 -2.13
CA ASN A 37 23.73 -6.86 -0.95
C ASN A 37 22.49 -6.06 -1.34
N LEU A 38 22.62 -5.14 -2.31
CA LEU A 38 21.50 -4.34 -2.79
C LEU A 38 20.38 -5.22 -3.35
N LEU A 39 20.73 -6.22 -4.16
CA LEU A 39 19.77 -7.21 -4.67
C LEU A 39 19.05 -7.91 -3.53
N LEU A 40 19.78 -8.46 -2.56
CA LEU A 40 19.17 -9.17 -1.43
C LEU A 40 18.27 -8.25 -0.59
N THR A 41 18.71 -7.04 -0.25
CA THR A 41 17.96 -6.12 0.59
C THR A 41 16.74 -5.54 -0.10
N LEU A 42 16.84 -5.16 -1.38
CA LEU A 42 15.71 -4.59 -2.11
C LEU A 42 14.70 -5.67 -2.49
N THR A 43 15.15 -6.88 -2.85
CA THR A 43 14.23 -8.01 -3.06
C THR A 43 13.53 -8.39 -1.76
N SER A 44 14.23 -8.43 -0.63
CA SER A 44 13.61 -8.69 0.68
C SER A 44 12.60 -7.61 1.06
N PHE A 45 12.94 -6.33 0.86
CA PHE A 45 12.05 -5.21 1.09
C PHE A 45 10.79 -5.29 0.20
N ALA A 46 10.96 -5.54 -1.10
CA ALA A 46 9.87 -5.72 -2.04
C ALA A 46 9.01 -6.94 -1.68
N ALA A 47 9.61 -8.05 -1.23
CA ALA A 47 8.89 -9.23 -0.79
C ALA A 47 7.99 -8.93 0.43
N ILE A 48 8.50 -8.21 1.42
CA ILE A 48 7.71 -7.80 2.60
C ILE A 48 6.54 -6.89 2.19
N LEU A 49 6.79 -5.90 1.33
CA LEU A 49 5.72 -5.04 0.81
C LEU A 49 4.68 -5.83 0.00
N SER A 50 5.13 -6.76 -0.85
CA SER A 50 4.28 -7.62 -1.67
C SER A 50 3.38 -8.52 -0.82
N VAL A 51 3.93 -9.13 0.23
CA VAL A 51 3.15 -9.93 1.19
C VAL A 51 2.12 -9.06 1.91
N GLY A 52 2.51 -7.85 2.33
CA GLY A 52 1.59 -6.90 2.96
C GLY A 52 0.41 -6.51 2.05
N ILE A 53 0.70 -6.16 0.79
CA ILE A 53 -0.34 -5.83 -0.21
C ILE A 53 -1.20 -7.07 -0.53
N GLY A 54 -0.59 -8.24 -0.68
CA GLY A 54 -1.31 -9.49 -0.90
C GLY A 54 -2.28 -9.81 0.25
N PHE A 55 -1.86 -9.60 1.50
CA PHE A 55 -2.74 -9.74 2.65
C PHE A 55 -3.90 -8.74 2.63
N LEU A 56 -3.63 -7.47 2.29
CA LEU A 56 -4.69 -6.45 2.15
C LEU A 56 -5.69 -6.83 1.05
N ASN A 57 -5.24 -7.36 -0.09
CA ASN A 57 -6.12 -7.82 -1.17
C ASN A 57 -7.00 -9.01 -0.78
N LEU A 58 -6.57 -9.84 0.18
CA LEU A 58 -7.35 -10.95 0.71
C LEU A 58 -8.36 -10.55 1.79
N MET A 59 -8.37 -9.29 2.23
CA MET A 59 -9.37 -8.82 3.19
C MET A 59 -10.79 -8.92 2.60
N PRO A 60 -11.82 -9.16 3.44
CA PRO A 60 -13.20 -9.36 3.01
C PRO A 60 -13.89 -8.03 2.62
N ILE A 61 -13.27 -7.28 1.72
CA ILE A 61 -13.79 -6.04 1.15
C ILE A 61 -14.33 -6.36 -0.23
N PRO A 62 -15.63 -6.12 -0.52
CA PRO A 62 -16.27 -6.53 -1.78
C PRO A 62 -15.54 -6.11 -3.07
N VAL A 63 -14.81 -4.98 -3.07
CA VAL A 63 -14.08 -4.46 -4.24
C VAL A 63 -12.71 -5.10 -4.44
N LEU A 64 -12.18 -5.78 -3.42
CA LEU A 64 -10.89 -6.48 -3.46
C LEU A 64 -11.09 -7.97 -3.79
N ASP A 65 -10.00 -8.65 -4.15
CA ASP A 65 -10.00 -10.09 -4.46
C ASP A 65 -10.60 -10.94 -3.33
N GLY A 66 -10.37 -10.56 -2.07
CA GLY A 66 -10.94 -11.19 -0.88
C GLY A 66 -12.46 -11.01 -0.71
N GLY A 67 -13.06 -10.02 -1.37
CA GLY A 67 -14.51 -9.84 -1.43
C GLY A 67 -15.20 -10.97 -2.19
N HIS A 68 -14.59 -11.43 -3.28
CA HIS A 68 -15.07 -12.61 -4.02
C HIS A 68 -14.94 -13.89 -3.18
N LEU A 69 -13.81 -14.05 -2.48
CA LEU A 69 -13.61 -15.16 -1.55
C LEU A 69 -14.68 -15.18 -0.45
N LEU A 70 -15.07 -14.01 0.07
CA LEU A 70 -16.15 -13.90 1.05
C LEU A 70 -17.49 -14.38 0.47
N PHE A 71 -17.83 -13.99 -0.76
CA PHE A 71 -19.06 -14.44 -1.41
C PHE A 71 -19.05 -15.95 -1.64
N TYR A 72 -17.93 -16.52 -2.10
CA TYR A 72 -17.80 -17.97 -2.26
C TYR A 72 -17.85 -18.73 -0.93
N ALA A 73 -17.23 -18.19 0.12
CA ALA A 73 -17.32 -18.77 1.46
C ALA A 73 -18.76 -18.78 1.96
N TYR A 74 -19.50 -17.68 1.75
CA TYR A 74 -20.93 -17.62 2.05
C TYR A 74 -21.72 -18.66 1.24
N GLU A 75 -21.51 -18.76 -0.08
CA GLU A 75 -22.21 -19.72 -0.93
C GLU A 75 -21.91 -21.17 -0.54
N ALA A 76 -20.68 -21.48 -0.13
CA ALA A 76 -20.29 -22.81 0.35
C ALA A 76 -21.05 -23.21 1.63
N VAL A 77 -21.26 -22.26 2.55
CA VAL A 77 -22.01 -22.49 3.80
C VAL A 77 -23.52 -22.50 3.55
N ALA A 78 -24.02 -21.50 2.82
CA ALA A 78 -25.45 -21.31 2.58
C ALA A 78 -26.03 -22.27 1.52
N ARG A 79 -25.15 -22.93 0.74
CA ARG A 79 -25.47 -23.83 -0.39
C ARG A 79 -26.44 -23.22 -1.42
N ARG A 80 -26.49 -21.89 -1.48
CA ARG A 80 -27.36 -21.14 -2.38
C ARG A 80 -26.61 -19.90 -2.87
N PRO A 81 -26.79 -19.50 -4.14
CA PRO A 81 -26.14 -18.33 -4.69
C PRO A 81 -26.58 -17.07 -3.95
N MET A 82 -25.66 -16.12 -3.79
CA MET A 82 -26.02 -14.84 -3.17
C MET A 82 -26.91 -14.03 -4.13
N ALA A 83 -27.97 -13.40 -3.60
CA ALA A 83 -28.87 -12.61 -4.43
C ALA A 83 -28.12 -11.42 -5.06
N ALA A 84 -28.30 -11.20 -6.37
CA ALA A 84 -27.62 -10.14 -7.11
C ALA A 84 -27.76 -8.75 -6.46
N ARG A 85 -28.93 -8.46 -5.85
CA ARG A 85 -29.19 -7.21 -5.13
C ARG A 85 -28.27 -7.01 -3.92
N VAL A 86 -27.96 -8.09 -3.19
CA VAL A 86 -27.05 -8.06 -2.03
C VAL A 86 -25.62 -7.85 -2.49
N GLN A 87 -25.23 -8.50 -3.60
CA GLN A 87 -23.90 -8.36 -4.16
C GLN A 87 -23.65 -6.95 -4.68
N GLU A 88 -24.63 -6.39 -5.41
CA GLU A 88 -24.59 -5.02 -5.90
C GLU A 88 -24.53 -4.00 -4.74
N ALA A 89 -25.31 -4.20 -3.68
CA ALA A 89 -25.22 -3.38 -2.48
C ALA A 89 -23.83 -3.47 -1.82
N GLY A 90 -23.27 -4.68 -1.72
CA GLY A 90 -21.94 -4.92 -1.20
C GLY A 90 -20.84 -4.20 -2.00
N TYR A 91 -20.87 -4.29 -3.33
CA TYR A 91 -19.92 -3.57 -4.18
C TYR A 91 -20.05 -2.06 -4.06
N ARG A 92 -21.28 -1.51 -4.04
CA ARG A 92 -21.50 -0.06 -3.89
C ARG A 92 -20.95 0.47 -2.56
N VAL A 93 -21.20 -0.24 -1.46
CA VAL A 93 -20.66 0.11 -0.14
C VAL A 93 -19.13 -0.03 -0.13
N GLY A 94 -18.60 -1.12 -0.67
CA GLY A 94 -17.16 -1.33 -0.77
C GLY A 94 -16.46 -0.25 -1.58
N LEU A 95 -17.05 0.18 -2.70
CA LEU A 95 -16.51 1.25 -3.56
C LEU A 95 -16.55 2.59 -2.85
N ALA A 96 -17.66 2.93 -2.18
CA ALA A 96 -17.78 4.16 -1.43
C ALA A 96 -16.75 4.25 -0.30
N LEU A 97 -16.54 3.15 0.44
CA LEU A 97 -15.52 3.06 1.48
C LEU A 97 -14.10 3.18 0.92
N LEU A 98 -13.80 2.47 -0.18
CA LEU A 98 -12.48 2.50 -0.82
C LEU A 98 -12.17 3.90 -1.37
N ALA A 99 -13.13 4.52 -2.07
CA ALA A 99 -13.00 5.89 -2.57
C ALA A 99 -12.84 6.90 -1.42
N GLY A 100 -13.61 6.76 -0.35
CA GLY A 100 -13.49 7.60 0.85
C GLY A 100 -12.10 7.46 1.50
N LEU A 101 -11.59 6.23 1.63
CA LEU A 101 -10.24 5.98 2.14
C LEU A 101 -9.16 6.56 1.22
N MET A 102 -9.29 6.41 -0.10
CA MET A 102 -8.37 7.01 -1.07
C MET A 102 -8.36 8.52 -0.98
N LEU A 103 -9.52 9.17 -0.88
CA LEU A 103 -9.62 10.62 -0.70
C LEU A 103 -8.98 11.06 0.60
N PHE A 104 -9.27 10.37 1.71
CA PHE A 104 -8.67 10.66 3.01
C PHE A 104 -7.15 10.50 3.02
N ALA A 105 -6.63 9.40 2.45
CA ALA A 105 -5.20 9.14 2.34
C ALA A 105 -4.51 10.19 1.46
N THR A 106 -5.10 10.53 0.31
CA THR A 106 -4.59 11.56 -0.60
C THR A 106 -4.55 12.92 0.08
N TRP A 107 -5.60 13.28 0.83
CA TRP A 107 -5.65 14.52 1.60
C TRP A 107 -4.55 14.59 2.65
N ASN A 108 -4.33 13.50 3.39
CA ASN A 108 -3.26 13.38 4.38
C ASN A 108 -1.87 13.51 3.74
N ASP A 109 -1.65 12.90 2.57
CA ASP A 109 -0.39 13.01 1.83
C ASP A 109 -0.12 14.44 1.34
N LEU A 110 -1.15 15.14 0.85
CA LEU A 110 -1.06 16.54 0.43
C LEU A 110 -0.67 17.47 1.59
N GLN A 111 -1.19 17.22 2.79
CA GLN A 111 -0.81 17.96 3.99
C GLN A 111 0.65 17.70 4.38
N LYS A 112 1.11 16.44 4.35
CA LYS A 112 2.50 16.07 4.64
C LYS A 112 3.49 16.70 3.66
N LEU A 113 3.10 16.81 2.38
CA LEU A 113 3.94 17.37 1.33
C LEU A 113 4.07 18.90 1.39
N ASN A 114 3.36 19.59 2.29
CA ASN A 114 3.27 21.05 2.33
C ASN A 114 2.99 21.66 0.93
N LEU A 115 2.27 20.92 0.07
CA LEU A 115 2.07 21.30 -1.34
C LEU A 115 1.51 22.73 -1.45
N PHE A 116 0.61 23.09 -0.53
CA PHE A 116 0.02 24.43 -0.45
C PHE A 116 1.03 25.53 -0.13
N LYS A 117 2.09 25.25 0.66
CA LYS A 117 3.17 26.21 0.91
C LYS A 117 4.11 26.33 -0.29
N PHE A 118 4.40 25.23 -0.97
CA PHE A 118 5.19 25.24 -2.19
C PHE A 118 4.52 26.04 -3.31
N LEU A 119 3.22 25.81 -3.55
CA LEU A 119 2.44 26.57 -4.54
C LEU A 119 2.31 28.04 -4.14
N GLY A 120 2.09 28.34 -2.85
CA GLY A 120 2.04 29.72 -2.35
C GLY A 120 3.36 30.48 -2.54
N GLY A 121 4.50 29.82 -2.33
CA GLY A 121 5.83 30.41 -2.54
C GLY A 121 6.28 30.49 -4.00
N LEU A 122 5.57 29.88 -4.95
CA LEU A 122 5.79 30.06 -6.39
C LEU A 122 5.01 31.27 -6.94
N VAL A 123 3.96 31.68 -6.24
CA VAL A 123 3.07 32.78 -6.66
C VAL A 123 3.39 34.09 -5.93
N SER A 124 4.15 34.06 -4.82
CA SER A 124 4.70 35.24 -4.14
C SER A 124 6.14 35.51 -4.55
#